data_AF-A0A1V5LFX7-F1
#
_entry.id   AF-A0A1V5LFX7-F1
#
_cell.length_a   1.000
_cell.length_b   1.000
_cell.length_c   1.000
_cell.angle_alpha   90.00
_cell.angle_beta   90.00
_cell.angle_gamma   90.00
#
_symmetry.space_group_name_H-M   'P 1'
#
loop_
_entity.id
_entity.type
_entity.pdbx_description
1 polymer ?
#
loop_
_entity_poly.entity_id
_entity_poly.type
_entity_poly.pdbx_seq_one_letter_code
_entity_poly.pdbx_strand_id
1 'polypeptide(L)'
;MTLLIFILLFAAALVLLLLWLSSRGKFMFLDNVVQQRALVSHPWHHYRQPAASLFRFRALFALIILGLAGGTLYHLWRMAYTRWNESGDLWQLLPSLALWILFLLLIILTFSYVKLLLDHFVVPLMYKHNLGCVQAWEKFMPLHWAHVGSFILYALFILIAIIALVALVVIVGLFTCCVGFVILAIPYLNSVLMLPFSYWLRSFSLEYLAQFGSEYNLLEEAGREEVNPYPEPPTVA
;
A
#
# COMPACT_ATOMS: atom_id res chain seq x y z
N MET A 1 28.09 19.84 8.51
CA MET A 1 27.37 18.86 9.38
C MET A 1 25.98 19.34 9.80
N THR A 2 25.82 20.55 10.33
CA THR A 2 24.52 21.09 10.79
C THR A 2 23.44 21.14 9.69
N LEU A 3 23.77 21.60 8.48
CA LEU A 3 22.83 21.62 7.35
C LEU A 3 22.35 20.22 6.94
N LEU A 4 23.25 19.22 6.94
CA LEU A 4 22.91 17.83 6.62
C LEU A 4 21.93 17.24 7.65
N ILE A 5 22.17 17.51 8.93
CA ILE A 5 21.26 17.09 10.02
C ILE A 5 19.88 17.73 9.83
N PHE A 6 19.84 19.01 9.49
CA PHE A 6 18.58 19.73 9.28
C PHE A 6 17.79 19.18 8.08
N ILE A 7 18.46 18.91 6.96
CA ILE A 7 17.85 18.30 5.78
C ILE A 7 17.30 16.90 6.11
N LEU A 8 18.06 16.09 6.85
CA LEU A 8 17.65 14.73 7.20
C LEU A 8 16.44 14.73 8.16
N LEU A 9 16.43 15.64 9.14
CA LEU A 9 15.28 15.83 10.04
C LEU A 9 14.04 16.31 9.29
N PHE A 10 14.21 17.27 8.38
CA PHE A 10 13.12 17.78 7.57
C PHE A 10 12.53 16.70 6.65
N ALA A 11 13.39 15.94 5.96
CA ALA A 11 12.97 14.83 5.12
C ALA A 11 12.23 13.74 5.94
N ALA A 12 12.74 13.39 7.13
CA ALA A 12 12.08 12.44 8.01
C ALA A 12 10.70 12.95 8.47
N ALA A 13 10.60 14.22 8.86
CA ALA A 13 9.33 14.85 9.23
C ALA A 13 8.33 14.84 8.06
N LEU A 14 8.78 15.17 6.86
CA LEU A 14 7.96 15.15 5.65
C LEU A 14 7.46 13.75 5.33
N VAL A 15 8.33 12.73 5.39
CA VAL A 15 7.94 11.32 5.15
C VAL A 15 6.91 10.87 6.17
N LEU A 16 7.09 11.19 7.46
CA LEU A 16 6.12 10.85 8.50
C LEU A 16 4.78 11.55 8.28
N LEU A 17 4.80 12.83 7.90
CA LEU A 17 3.60 13.60 7.58
C LEU A 17 2.86 12.99 6.38
N LEU A 18 3.57 12.66 5.30
CA LEU A 18 3.00 12.03 4.11
C LEU A 18 2.46 10.63 4.43
N LEU A 19 3.13 9.86 5.29
CA LEU A 19 2.65 8.54 5.70
C LEU A 19 1.39 8.62 6.55
N TRP A 20 1.32 9.61 7.44
CA TRP A 20 0.14 9.90 8.25
C TRP A 20 -1.03 10.33 7.37
N LEU A 21 -0.79 11.25 6.43
CA LEU A 21 -1.79 11.74 5.50
C LEU A 21 -2.30 10.62 4.57
N SER A 22 -1.38 9.81 4.04
CA SER A 22 -1.69 8.62 3.23
C SER A 22 -2.56 7.62 3.99
N SER A 23 -2.30 7.42 5.27
CA SER A 23 -3.07 6.48 6.09
C SER A 23 -4.51 6.96 6.30
N ARG A 24 -4.73 8.27 6.49
CA ARG A 24 -6.08 8.85 6.57
C ARG A 24 -6.80 8.87 5.22
N GLY A 25 -6.08 9.25 4.16
CA GLY A 25 -6.63 9.30 2.80
C GLY A 25 -7.16 7.94 2.32
N LYS A 26 -6.55 6.83 2.74
CA LYS A 26 -7.04 5.48 2.44
C LYS A 26 -8.43 5.17 3.01
N PHE A 27 -8.72 5.62 4.24
CA PHE A 27 -10.05 5.42 4.82
C PHE A 27 -11.09 6.34 4.17
N MET A 28 -10.72 7.59 3.86
CA MET A 28 -11.59 8.50 3.11
C MET A 28 -11.92 7.96 1.71
N PHE A 29 -10.93 7.44 0.99
CA PHE A 29 -11.15 6.85 -0.33
C PHE A 29 -12.01 5.59 -0.25
N LEU A 30 -11.73 4.70 0.73
CA LEU A 30 -12.53 3.51 0.92
C LEU A 30 -14.00 3.84 1.25
N ASP A 31 -14.24 4.81 2.13
CA ASP A 31 -15.57 5.28 2.49
C ASP A 31 -16.35 5.75 1.25
N ASN A 32 -15.72 6.58 0.43
CA ASN A 32 -16.31 7.10 -0.80
C ASN A 32 -16.61 5.99 -1.84
N VAL A 33 -15.76 4.96 -1.92
CA VAL A 33 -15.98 3.81 -2.82
C VAL A 33 -17.13 2.92 -2.32
N VAL A 34 -17.17 2.63 -1.02
CA VAL A 34 -18.18 1.75 -0.43
C VAL A 34 -19.55 2.40 -0.46
N GLN A 35 -19.62 3.69 -0.15
CA GLN A 35 -20.87 4.43 0.06
C GLN A 35 -21.24 5.32 -1.13
N GLN A 36 -20.54 5.17 -2.27
CA GLN A 36 -20.79 5.91 -3.52
C GLN A 36 -20.94 7.44 -3.34
N ARG A 37 -20.20 8.01 -2.38
CA ARG A 37 -20.27 9.44 -2.00
C ARG A 37 -18.94 10.15 -2.19
N ALA A 38 -18.97 11.48 -2.18
CA ALA A 38 -17.78 12.33 -2.30
C ALA A 38 -17.58 13.18 -1.04
N LEU A 39 -17.61 12.56 0.15
CA LEU A 39 -17.44 13.25 1.41
C LEU A 39 -15.97 13.24 1.85
N VAL A 40 -15.48 14.40 2.29
CA VAL A 40 -14.10 14.57 2.77
C VAL A 40 -14.07 14.74 4.28
N SER A 41 -14.91 15.63 4.84
CA SER A 41 -14.83 16.02 6.25
C SER A 41 -15.31 14.93 7.21
N HIS A 42 -16.46 14.30 6.93
CA HIS A 42 -17.07 13.31 7.82
C HIS A 42 -16.20 12.05 8.01
N PRO A 43 -15.72 11.37 6.95
CA PRO A 43 -14.88 10.18 7.10
C PRO A 43 -13.54 10.48 7.78
N TRP A 44 -13.01 11.69 7.58
CA TRP A 44 -11.73 12.10 8.16
C TRP A 44 -11.73 12.21 9.68
N HIS A 45 -12.89 12.55 10.27
CA HIS A 45 -13.07 12.63 11.72
C HIS A 45 -13.45 11.27 12.29
N HIS A 46 -14.38 10.57 11.64
CA HIS A 46 -14.90 9.28 12.09
C HIS A 46 -13.80 8.20 12.19
N TYR A 47 -12.98 8.04 11.14
CA TYR A 47 -11.94 6.99 11.10
C TYR A 47 -10.59 7.41 11.69
N ARG A 48 -10.56 8.43 12.56
CA ARG A 48 -9.32 8.96 13.16
C ARG A 48 -8.57 7.90 13.99
N GLN A 49 -9.29 7.08 14.76
CA GLN A 49 -8.65 6.08 15.62
C GLN A 49 -8.09 4.89 14.83
N PRO A 50 -8.85 4.23 13.91
CA PRO A 50 -8.29 3.20 13.04
C PRO A 50 -7.12 3.71 12.19
N ALA A 51 -7.22 4.92 11.63
CA ALA A 51 -6.14 5.51 10.84
C ALA A 51 -4.87 5.77 11.65
N ALA A 52 -4.98 6.15 12.93
CA ALA A 52 -3.82 6.31 13.81
C ALA A 52 -3.15 4.97 14.17
N SER A 53 -3.93 3.89 14.27
CA SER A 53 -3.38 2.54 14.43
C SER A 53 -2.63 2.07 13.17
N LEU A 54 -3.22 2.29 11.99
CA LEU A 54 -2.59 1.98 10.69
C LEU A 54 -1.29 2.77 10.48
N PHE A 55 -1.28 4.07 10.82
CA PHE A 55 -0.09 4.90 10.72
C PHE A 55 1.06 4.34 11.57
N ARG A 56 0.79 3.98 12.84
CA ARG A 56 1.81 3.41 13.74
C ARG A 56 2.37 2.10 13.21
N PHE A 57 1.50 1.22 12.73
CA PHE A 57 1.92 -0.04 12.12
C PHE A 57 2.79 0.18 10.88
N ARG A 58 2.35 1.07 9.97
CA ARG A 58 3.12 1.40 8.76
C ARG A 58 4.44 2.10 9.06
N ALA A 59 4.49 2.95 10.08
CA ALA A 59 5.72 3.63 10.50
C ALA A 59 6.72 2.62 11.05
N LEU A 60 6.29 1.71 11.94
CA LEU A 60 7.14 0.63 12.45
C LEU A 60 7.61 -0.29 11.33
N PHE A 61 6.70 -0.68 10.42
CA PHE A 61 7.03 -1.51 9.26
C PHE A 61 8.05 -0.82 8.34
N ALA A 62 7.90 0.47 8.09
CA ALA A 62 8.86 1.26 7.32
C ALA A 62 10.23 1.35 8.03
N LEU A 63 10.26 1.50 9.35
CA LEU A 63 11.51 1.49 10.13
C LEU A 63 12.23 0.14 10.04
N ILE A 64 11.49 -0.98 10.09
CA ILE A 64 12.06 -2.32 9.93
C ILE A 64 12.65 -2.48 8.52
N ILE A 65 11.93 -2.06 7.48
CA ILE A 65 12.42 -2.09 6.09
C ILE A 65 13.67 -1.22 5.94
N LEU A 66 13.66 0.00 6.48
CA LEU A 66 14.83 0.89 6.44
C LEU A 66 16.02 0.31 7.19
N GLY A 67 15.80 -0.33 8.34
CA GLY A 67 16.85 -1.01 9.11
C GLY A 67 17.45 -2.18 8.34
N LEU A 68 16.61 -3.01 7.73
CA LEU A 68 17.05 -4.13 6.90
C LEU A 68 17.81 -3.64 5.66
N ALA A 69 17.23 -2.72 4.88
CA ALA A 69 17.85 -2.17 3.68
C ALA A 69 19.15 -1.39 3.98
N GLY A 70 19.17 -0.64 5.09
CA GLY A 70 20.38 0.04 5.55
C GLY A 70 21.45 -0.96 5.99
N GLY A 71 21.06 -2.02 6.69
CA GLY A 71 21.96 -3.09 7.10
C GLY A 71 22.57 -3.87 5.92
N THR A 72 21.76 -4.20 4.91
CA THR A 72 22.24 -4.87 3.69
C THR A 72 23.19 -3.97 2.90
N LEU A 73 22.87 -2.68 2.76
CA LEU A 73 23.71 -1.71 2.06
C LEU A 73 25.04 -1.48 2.79
N TYR A 74 25.00 -1.35 4.11
CA TYR A 74 26.21 -1.23 4.94
C TYR A 74 27.10 -2.46 4.81
N HIS A 75 26.51 -3.66 4.82
CA HIS A 75 27.27 -4.89 4.64
C HIS A 75 27.91 -4.99 3.25
N LEU A 76 27.17 -4.63 2.19
CA LEU A 76 27.69 -4.56 0.82
C LEU A 76 28.84 -3.57 0.71
N TRP A 77 28.68 -2.38 1.30
CA TRP A 77 29.73 -1.36 1.31
C TRP A 77 30.98 -1.85 2.04
N ARG A 78 30.83 -2.47 3.22
CA ARG A 78 31.95 -3.03 3.99
C ARG A 78 32.71 -4.08 3.18
N MET A 79 31.99 -5.03 2.57
CA MET A 79 32.57 -6.07 1.70
C MET A 79 33.35 -5.47 0.50
N ALA A 80 32.77 -4.46 -0.15
CA ALA A 80 33.40 -3.77 -1.26
C ALA A 80 34.67 -3.03 -0.82
N TYR A 81 34.61 -2.33 0.33
CA TYR A 81 35.73 -1.56 0.87
C TYR A 81 36.92 -2.46 1.25
N THR A 82 36.68 -3.58 1.94
CA THR A 82 37.76 -4.51 2.32
C THR A 82 38.44 -5.13 1.11
N ARG A 83 37.64 -5.60 0.13
CA ARG A 83 38.16 -6.25 -1.08
C ARG A 83 38.91 -5.27 -1.99
N TRP A 84 38.42 -4.04 -2.10
CA TRP A 84 39.10 -2.97 -2.83
C TRP A 84 40.51 -2.70 -2.27
N ASN A 85 40.65 -2.71 -0.94
CA ASN A 85 41.91 -2.40 -0.27
C ASN A 85 42.91 -3.58 -0.27
N GLU A 86 42.45 -4.82 -0.41
CA GLU A 86 43.30 -6.02 -0.35
C GLU A 86 43.86 -6.44 -1.72
N SER A 87 43.04 -6.48 -2.76
CA SER A 87 43.45 -7.09 -4.04
C SER A 87 43.22 -6.19 -5.25
N GLY A 88 42.37 -5.15 -5.14
CA GLY A 88 41.93 -4.34 -6.28
C GLY A 88 41.10 -5.10 -7.33
N ASP A 89 40.85 -6.40 -7.12
CA ASP A 89 40.28 -7.29 -8.12
C ASP A 89 38.78 -7.51 -7.87
N LEU A 90 37.97 -6.71 -8.54
CA LEU A 90 36.51 -6.66 -8.37
C LEU A 90 35.79 -7.91 -8.90
N TRP A 91 36.45 -8.74 -9.72
CA TRP A 91 35.82 -9.89 -10.37
C TRP A 91 35.34 -10.95 -9.38
N GLN A 92 35.99 -11.04 -8.21
CA GLN A 92 35.62 -11.98 -7.15
C GLN A 92 34.35 -11.56 -6.38
N LEU A 93 33.84 -10.35 -6.59
CA LEU A 93 32.60 -9.87 -5.96
C LEU A 93 31.34 -10.40 -6.65
N LEU A 94 31.43 -10.84 -7.91
CA LEU A 94 30.28 -11.26 -8.73
C LEU A 94 29.37 -12.31 -8.04
N PRO A 95 29.92 -13.42 -7.47
CA PRO A 95 29.09 -14.45 -6.84
C PRO A 95 28.40 -13.94 -5.57
N SER A 96 29.12 -13.14 -4.77
CA SER A 96 28.57 -12.55 -3.56
C SER A 96 27.47 -11.53 -3.87
N LEU A 97 27.66 -10.73 -4.93
CA LEU A 97 26.68 -9.75 -5.40
C LEU A 97 25.39 -10.45 -5.86
N ALA A 98 25.52 -11.54 -6.63
CA ALA A 98 24.37 -12.31 -7.11
C ALA A 98 23.52 -12.88 -5.96
N LEU A 99 24.16 -13.45 -4.92
CA LEU A 99 23.46 -13.95 -3.73
C LEU A 99 22.76 -12.82 -2.96
N TRP A 100 23.41 -11.66 -2.83
CA TRP A 100 22.80 -10.48 -2.19
C TRP A 100 21.62 -9.93 -2.97
N ILE A 101 21.70 -9.89 -4.30
CA ILE A 101 20.59 -9.48 -5.17
C ILE A 101 19.41 -10.45 -4.99
N LEU A 102 19.66 -11.76 -4.96
CA LEU A 102 18.62 -12.76 -4.73
C LEU A 102 17.97 -12.58 -3.35
N PHE A 103 18.77 -12.36 -2.31
CA PHE A 103 18.29 -12.12 -0.94
C PHE A 103 17.42 -10.85 -0.86
N LEU A 104 17.88 -9.75 -1.46
CA LEU A 104 17.12 -8.50 -1.53
C LEU A 104 15.81 -8.68 -2.31
N LEU A 105 15.84 -9.41 -3.42
CA LEU A 105 14.66 -9.71 -4.21
C LEU A 105 13.61 -10.48 -3.39
N LEU A 106 14.02 -11.51 -2.65
CA LEU A 106 13.13 -12.30 -1.79
C LEU A 106 12.52 -11.46 -0.66
N ILE A 107 13.34 -10.59 -0.04
CA ILE A 107 12.89 -9.60 0.95
C ILE A 107 11.83 -8.70 0.32
N ILE A 108 12.15 -8.03 -0.80
CA ILE A 108 11.23 -7.08 -1.45
C ILE A 108 9.92 -7.78 -1.81
N LEU A 109 9.96 -9.00 -2.33
CA LEU A 109 8.78 -9.78 -2.65
C LEU A 109 7.91 -10.03 -1.40
N THR A 110 8.53 -10.48 -0.31
CA THR A 110 7.84 -10.79 0.96
C THR A 110 7.21 -9.53 1.57
N PHE A 111 7.96 -8.44 1.68
CA PHE A 111 7.46 -7.18 2.23
C PHE A 111 6.37 -6.56 1.34
N SER A 112 6.50 -6.66 0.01
CA SER A 112 5.47 -6.20 -0.93
C SER A 112 4.18 -7.00 -0.79
N TYR A 113 4.29 -8.32 -0.62
CA TYR A 113 3.14 -9.19 -0.36
C TYR A 113 2.41 -8.81 0.93
N VAL A 114 3.14 -8.64 2.04
CA VAL A 114 2.53 -8.21 3.32
C VAL A 114 1.86 -6.84 3.19
N LYS A 115 2.49 -5.89 2.48
CA LYS A 115 1.90 -4.57 2.22
C LYS A 115 0.63 -4.66 1.37
N LEU A 116 0.61 -5.54 0.37
CA LEU A 116 -0.56 -5.78 -0.47
C LEU A 116 -1.72 -6.32 0.37
N LEU A 117 -1.47 -7.33 1.22
CA LEU A 117 -2.48 -7.87 2.13
C LEU A 117 -2.99 -6.81 3.11
N LEU A 118 -2.09 -6.01 3.68
CA LEU A 118 -2.45 -4.91 4.58
C LEU A 118 -3.40 -3.93 3.89
N ASP A 119 -3.02 -3.43 2.70
CA ASP A 119 -3.75 -2.38 2.01
C ASP A 119 -5.08 -2.88 1.43
N HIS A 120 -5.11 -4.11 0.89
CA HIS A 120 -6.28 -4.66 0.18
C HIS A 120 -7.30 -5.32 1.12
N PHE A 121 -6.86 -5.98 2.19
CA PHE A 121 -7.77 -6.75 3.05
C PHE A 121 -7.85 -6.22 4.47
N VAL A 122 -6.70 -5.94 5.10
CA VAL A 122 -6.70 -5.48 6.50
C VAL A 122 -7.34 -4.10 6.63
N VAL A 123 -7.11 -3.16 5.69
CA VAL A 123 -7.76 -1.83 5.74
C VAL A 123 -9.29 -1.92 5.63
N PRO A 124 -9.91 -2.68 4.70
CA PRO A 124 -11.36 -2.89 4.72
C PRO A 124 -11.90 -3.53 5.99
N LEU A 125 -11.20 -4.51 6.58
CA LEU A 125 -11.60 -5.09 7.88
C LEU A 125 -11.55 -4.05 9.00
N MET A 126 -10.50 -3.21 9.03
CA MET A 126 -10.38 -2.11 9.99
C MET A 126 -11.53 -1.10 9.83
N TYR A 127 -11.94 -0.83 8.59
CA TYR A 127 -13.06 0.07 8.30
C TYR A 127 -14.40 -0.53 8.74
N LYS A 128 -14.67 -1.82 8.44
CA LYS A 128 -15.93 -2.48 8.79
C LYS A 128 -16.14 -2.57 10.30
N HIS A 129 -15.11 -3.02 11.02
CA HIS A 129 -15.24 -3.36 12.43
C HIS A 129 -14.70 -2.28 13.37
N ASN A 130 -14.21 -1.14 12.85
CA ASN A 130 -13.56 -0.08 13.61
C ASN A 130 -12.42 -0.60 14.53
N LEU A 131 -11.69 -1.62 14.08
CA LEU A 131 -10.64 -2.30 14.85
C LEU A 131 -9.26 -1.65 14.64
N GLY A 132 -8.37 -1.90 15.61
CA GLY A 132 -6.94 -1.62 15.45
C GLY A 132 -6.27 -2.53 14.42
N CYS A 133 -5.12 -2.10 13.89
CA CYS A 133 -4.39 -2.85 12.84
C CYS A 133 -3.99 -4.26 13.29
N VAL A 134 -3.59 -4.44 14.55
CA VAL A 134 -3.18 -5.74 15.11
C VAL A 134 -4.38 -6.69 15.23
N GLN A 135 -5.50 -6.20 15.76
CA GLN A 135 -6.74 -6.97 15.88
C GLN A 135 -7.30 -7.38 14.51
N ALA A 136 -7.21 -6.49 13.51
CA ALA A 136 -7.60 -6.80 12.15
C ALA A 136 -6.69 -7.88 11.53
N TRP A 137 -5.39 -7.87 11.82
CA TRP A 137 -4.48 -8.95 11.44
C TRP A 137 -4.82 -10.28 12.13
N GLU A 138 -5.12 -10.27 13.43
CA GLU A 138 -5.52 -11.47 14.17
C GLU A 138 -6.79 -12.10 13.58
N LYS A 139 -7.76 -11.29 13.16
CA LYS A 139 -8.97 -11.79 12.49
C LYS A 139 -8.69 -12.29 11.06
N PHE A 140 -7.79 -11.65 10.33
CA PHE A 140 -7.48 -11.98 8.94
C PHE A 140 -6.56 -13.20 8.78
N MET A 141 -5.60 -13.41 9.69
CA MET A 141 -4.56 -14.42 9.52
C MET A 141 -5.08 -15.87 9.45
N PRO A 142 -6.08 -16.29 10.26
CA PRO A 142 -6.69 -17.61 10.13
C PRO A 142 -7.36 -17.82 8.76
N LEU A 143 -8.03 -16.78 8.24
CA LEU A 143 -8.66 -16.82 6.93
C LEU A 143 -7.61 -16.96 5.81
N HIS A 144 -6.52 -16.20 5.93
CA HIS A 144 -5.39 -16.30 5.01
C HIS A 144 -4.78 -17.70 5.00
N TRP A 145 -4.53 -18.27 6.17
CA TRP A 145 -3.93 -19.59 6.29
C TRP A 145 -4.84 -20.72 5.79
N ALA A 146 -6.16 -20.56 5.90
CA ALA A 146 -7.12 -21.49 5.33
C ALA A 146 -7.15 -21.48 3.79
N HIS A 147 -6.86 -20.34 3.15
CA HIS A 147 -6.99 -20.16 1.70
C HIS A 147 -5.75 -19.55 1.03
N VAL A 148 -4.55 -19.91 1.50
CA VAL A 148 -3.28 -19.31 1.04
C VAL A 148 -3.15 -19.32 -0.49
N GLY A 149 -3.54 -20.43 -1.13
CA GLY A 149 -3.47 -20.58 -2.58
C GLY A 149 -4.27 -19.51 -3.33
N SER A 150 -5.51 -19.25 -2.91
CA SER A 150 -6.36 -18.23 -3.53
C SER A 150 -5.78 -16.82 -3.33
N PHE A 151 -5.22 -16.52 -2.15
CA PHE A 151 -4.55 -15.24 -1.89
C PHE A 151 -3.27 -15.05 -2.72
N ILE A 152 -2.49 -16.12 -2.94
CA ILE A 152 -1.31 -16.06 -3.82
C ILE A 152 -1.73 -15.81 -5.27
N LEU A 153 -2.77 -16.50 -5.76
CA LEU A 153 -3.32 -16.27 -7.10
C LEU A 153 -3.85 -14.83 -7.25
N TYR A 154 -4.54 -14.31 -6.23
CA TYR A 154 -4.95 -12.90 -6.20
C TYR A 154 -3.75 -11.96 -6.28
N ALA A 155 -2.72 -12.17 -5.46
CA ALA A 155 -1.52 -11.34 -5.47
C ALA A 155 -0.78 -11.39 -6.83
N LEU A 156 -0.72 -12.57 -7.46
CA LEU A 156 -0.15 -12.76 -8.80
C LEU A 156 -0.97 -12.02 -9.86
N PHE A 157 -2.30 -12.12 -9.81
CA PHE A 157 -3.19 -11.40 -10.72
C PHE A 157 -3.02 -9.88 -10.60
N ILE A 158 -2.96 -9.35 -9.37
CA ILE A 158 -2.70 -7.92 -9.14
C ILE A 158 -1.31 -7.51 -9.63
N LEU A 159 -0.29 -8.33 -9.41
CA LEU A 159 1.06 -8.07 -9.92
C LEU A 159 1.06 -7.97 -11.45
N ILE A 160 0.40 -8.91 -12.14
CA ILE A 160 0.26 -8.90 -13.60
C ILE A 160 -0.52 -7.66 -14.05
N ALA A 161 -1.61 -7.28 -13.36
CA ALA A 161 -2.39 -6.09 -13.69
C ALA A 161 -1.57 -4.80 -13.57
N ILE A 162 -0.74 -4.67 -12.52
CA ILE A 162 0.17 -3.54 -12.34
C ILE A 162 1.22 -3.52 -13.44
N ILE A 163 1.84 -4.66 -13.75
CA ILE A 163 2.84 -4.77 -14.84
C ILE A 163 2.19 -4.41 -16.18
N ALA A 164 0.98 -4.88 -16.47
CA ALA A 164 0.25 -4.58 -17.70
C ALA A 164 -0.07 -3.08 -17.81
N LEU A 165 -0.50 -2.43 -16.72
CA LEU A 165 -0.73 -0.99 -16.68
C LEU A 165 0.56 -0.21 -16.94
N VAL A 166 1.66 -0.56 -16.25
CA VAL A 166 2.96 0.10 -16.43
C VAL A 166 3.47 -0.10 -17.85
N ALA A 167 3.36 -1.32 -18.40
CA ALA A 167 3.73 -1.62 -19.78
C ALA A 167 2.90 -0.78 -20.77
N LEU A 168 1.58 -0.67 -20.58
CA LEU A 168 0.72 0.18 -21.40
C LEU A 168 1.16 1.64 -21.37
N VAL A 169 1.42 2.20 -20.18
CA VAL A 169 1.89 3.58 -20.00
C VAL A 169 3.23 3.79 -20.69
N VAL A 170 4.17 2.84 -20.55
CA VAL A 170 5.48 2.89 -21.19
C VAL A 170 5.34 2.82 -22.71
N ILE A 171 4.52 1.91 -23.25
CA ILE A 171 4.27 1.77 -24.68
C ILE A 171 3.69 3.06 -25.26
N VAL A 172 2.66 3.63 -24.63
CA VAL A 172 2.07 4.92 -25.06
C VAL A 172 3.09 6.05 -24.98
N GLY A 173 3.94 6.07 -23.94
CA GLY A 173 5.03 7.02 -23.79
C GLY A 173 6.10 6.90 -24.89
N LEU A 174 6.41 5.67 -25.33
CA LEU A 174 7.31 5.43 -26.46
C LEU A 174 6.70 5.88 -27.78
N PHE A 175 5.43 5.57 -28.04
CA PHE A 175 4.74 5.98 -29.28
C PHE A 175 4.60 7.50 -29.43
N THR A 176 4.57 8.25 -28.33
CA THR A 176 4.49 9.71 -28.30
C THR A 176 5.86 10.40 -28.28
N CYS A 177 6.94 9.67 -28.60
CA CYS A 177 8.31 10.17 -28.75
C CYS A 177 8.77 11.04 -27.55
N CYS A 178 8.81 10.45 -26.35
CA CYS A 178 9.24 11.07 -25.08
C CYS A 178 8.33 12.21 -24.57
N VAL A 179 7.52 12.87 -25.40
CA VAL A 179 6.56 13.89 -24.99
C VAL A 179 5.50 13.32 -24.06
N GLY A 180 5.07 12.06 -24.29
CA GLY A 180 4.17 11.37 -23.38
C GLY A 180 4.74 11.20 -21.98
N PHE A 181 6.04 10.94 -21.82
CA PHE A 181 6.67 10.88 -20.51
C PHE A 181 6.73 12.25 -19.82
N VAL A 182 6.96 13.32 -20.58
CA VAL A 182 6.94 14.70 -20.04
C VAL A 182 5.52 15.09 -19.59
N ILE A 183 4.49 14.69 -20.35
CA ILE A 183 3.09 14.90 -20.00
C ILE A 183 2.70 14.05 -18.78
N LEU A 184 3.16 12.80 -18.69
CA LEU A 184 2.89 11.93 -17.53
C LEU A 184 3.67 12.37 -16.28
N ALA A 185 4.80 13.06 -16.44
CA ALA A 185 5.51 13.69 -15.34
C ALA A 185 4.69 14.82 -14.69
N ILE A 186 3.65 15.33 -15.37
CA ILE A 186 2.68 16.24 -14.77
C ILE A 186 1.83 15.45 -13.77
N PRO A 187 1.92 15.74 -12.45
CA PRO A 187 1.31 14.92 -11.41
C PRO A 187 -0.22 14.81 -11.52
N TYR A 188 -0.87 15.82 -12.13
CA TYR A 188 -2.30 15.83 -12.35
C TYR A 188 -2.75 14.76 -13.36
N LEU A 189 -2.07 14.65 -14.51
CA LEU A 189 -2.45 13.66 -15.53
C LEU A 189 -2.17 12.24 -15.07
N ASN A 190 -1.04 12.02 -14.38
CA ASN A 190 -0.74 10.74 -13.77
C ASN A 190 -1.82 10.32 -12.74
N SER A 191 -2.26 11.26 -11.89
CA SER A 191 -3.31 10.95 -10.91
C SER A 191 -4.65 10.67 -11.58
N VAL A 192 -5.04 11.41 -12.62
CA VAL A 192 -6.28 11.16 -13.38
C VAL A 192 -6.25 9.81 -14.09
N LEU A 193 -5.13 9.41 -14.68
CA LEU A 193 -5.00 8.09 -15.33
C LEU A 193 -4.98 6.94 -14.32
N MET A 194 -4.41 7.16 -13.12
CA MET A 194 -4.39 6.13 -12.08
C MET A 194 -5.71 6.02 -11.31
N LEU A 195 -6.57 7.03 -11.33
CA LEU A 195 -7.83 7.04 -10.58
C LEU A 195 -8.75 5.86 -10.95
N PRO A 196 -9.09 5.60 -12.24
CA PRO A 196 -9.92 4.45 -12.63
C PRO A 196 -9.33 3.12 -12.19
N PHE A 197 -8.00 2.95 -12.33
CA PHE A 197 -7.31 1.74 -11.90
C PHE A 197 -7.35 1.56 -10.39
N SER A 198 -7.14 2.64 -9.63
CA SER A 198 -7.21 2.62 -8.16
C SER A 198 -8.61 2.31 -7.63
N TYR A 199 -9.65 2.81 -8.31
CA TYR A 199 -11.04 2.48 -8.01
C TYR A 199 -11.32 1.00 -8.28
N TRP A 200 -10.97 0.51 -9.48
CA TRP A 200 -11.14 -0.90 -9.85
C TRP A 200 -10.39 -1.84 -8.90
N LEU A 201 -9.15 -1.51 -8.54
CA LEU A 201 -8.37 -2.30 -7.59
C LEU A 201 -9.07 -2.38 -6.23
N ARG A 202 -9.69 -1.28 -5.80
CA ARG A 202 -10.40 -1.20 -4.52
C ARG A 202 -11.72 -1.99 -4.57
N SER A 203 -12.55 -1.79 -5.59
CA SER A 203 -13.81 -2.55 -5.72
C SER A 203 -13.55 -4.05 -5.85
N PHE A 204 -12.55 -4.44 -6.65
CA PHE A 204 -12.16 -5.85 -6.82
C PHE A 204 -11.68 -6.48 -5.50
N SER A 205 -10.93 -5.74 -4.67
CA SER A 205 -10.53 -6.23 -3.35
C SER A 205 -11.71 -6.47 -2.41
N LEU A 206 -12.75 -5.63 -2.50
CA LEU A 206 -13.96 -5.75 -1.69
C LEU A 206 -14.84 -6.92 -2.15
N GLU A 207 -15.02 -7.09 -3.45
CA GLU A 207 -15.75 -8.23 -4.02
C GLU A 207 -15.07 -9.56 -3.70
N TYR A 208 -13.75 -9.63 -3.79
CA TYR A 208 -12.99 -10.83 -3.42
C TYR A 208 -13.15 -11.14 -1.93
N LEU A 209 -13.15 -10.13 -1.07
CA LEU A 209 -13.37 -10.33 0.36
C LEU A 209 -14.81 -10.82 0.67
N ALA A 210 -15.80 -10.32 -0.07
CA ALA A 210 -17.21 -10.72 0.08
C ALA A 210 -17.46 -12.21 -0.20
N GLN A 211 -16.60 -12.87 -0.99
CA GLN A 211 -16.69 -14.31 -1.28
C GLN A 211 -16.46 -15.20 -0.05
N PHE A 212 -15.77 -14.71 0.97
CA PHE A 212 -15.43 -15.49 2.18
C PHE A 212 -16.50 -15.45 3.27
N GLY A 213 -17.58 -14.69 3.08
CA GLY A 213 -18.75 -14.69 3.97
C GLY A 213 -19.49 -13.35 3.98
N SER A 214 -20.76 -13.39 4.37
CA SER A 214 -21.61 -12.20 4.54
C SER A 214 -21.03 -11.22 5.57
N GLU A 215 -20.32 -11.72 6.59
CA GLU A 215 -19.59 -10.89 7.56
C GLU A 215 -18.52 -9.99 6.92
N TYR A 216 -18.06 -10.29 5.70
CA TYR A 216 -17.04 -9.52 5.00
C TYR A 216 -17.58 -8.73 3.80
N ASN A 217 -18.88 -8.85 3.51
CA ASN A 217 -19.51 -8.12 2.42
C ASN A 217 -19.77 -6.66 2.85
N LEU A 218 -18.90 -5.74 2.40
CA LEU A 218 -19.06 -4.29 2.65
C LEU A 218 -19.98 -3.60 1.64
N LEU A 219 -20.11 -4.15 0.43
CA LEU A 219 -20.86 -3.54 -0.66
C LEU A 219 -22.37 -3.72 -0.47
N GLU A 220 -22.80 -4.89 0.02
CA GLU A 220 -24.20 -5.16 0.33
C GLU A 220 -24.71 -4.35 1.53
N GLU A 221 -23.89 -4.17 2.57
CA GLU A 221 -24.25 -3.35 3.73
C GLU A 221 -24.46 -1.88 3.35
N ALA A 222 -23.58 -1.33 2.49
CA ALA A 222 -23.73 0.03 1.99
C ALA A 222 -25.02 0.21 1.16
N GLY A 223 -25.35 -0.78 0.32
CA GLY A 223 -26.61 -0.78 -0.43
C GLY A 223 -27.87 -0.82 0.47
N ARG A 224 -27.78 -1.35 1.70
CA ARG A 224 -28.87 -1.31 2.68
C ARG A 224 -28.97 0.04 3.40
N GLU A 225 -27.85 0.72 3.62
CA GLU A 225 -27.82 2.06 4.23
C GLU A 225 -28.41 3.13 3.30
N GLU A 226 -28.18 3.04 1.98
CA GLU A 226 -28.80 3.94 1.00
C GLU A 226 -30.34 3.82 0.92
N VAL A 227 -30.92 2.68 1.32
CA VAL A 227 -32.39 2.48 1.29
C VAL A 227 -33.10 3.26 2.41
N ASN A 228 -32.39 3.83 3.38
CA ASN A 228 -32.99 4.69 4.39
C ASN A 228 -32.37 6.11 4.46
N PRO A 229 -32.77 7.02 3.54
CA PRO A 229 -32.31 8.41 3.59
C PRO A 229 -33.08 9.30 4.58
N TYR A 230 -34.15 8.80 5.23
CA TYR A 230 -34.99 9.59 6.13
C TYR A 230 -35.39 8.78 7.37
N PRO A 231 -34.93 9.13 8.59
CA PRO A 231 -35.60 8.63 9.79
C PRO A 231 -37.08 9.02 9.70
N GLU A 232 -37.97 8.04 9.83
CA GLU A 232 -39.41 8.31 9.92
C GLU A 232 -39.63 9.39 10.99
N PRO A 233 -40.34 10.49 10.66
CA PRO A 233 -40.67 11.47 11.67
C PRO A 233 -41.43 10.76 12.79
N PRO A 234 -41.14 11.08 14.07
CA PRO A 234 -41.79 10.41 15.19
C PRO A 234 -43.30 10.50 14.98
N THR A 235 -43.95 9.35 14.88
CA THR A 235 -45.40 9.23 14.89
C THR A 235 -45.86 9.76 16.24
N VAL A 236 -46.22 11.04 16.27
CA VAL A 236 -46.89 11.65 17.42
C VAL A 236 -48.26 10.99 17.50
N ALA A 237 -48.43 10.17 18.54
CA ALA A 237 -49.71 9.58 18.92
C ALA A 237 -50.68 10.65 19.44
#